data_AF-A0A9E2JM92-F1
#
_entry.id   AF-A0A9E2JM92-F1
#
_cell.length_a   1.000
_cell.length_b   1.000
_cell.length_c   1.000
_cell.angle_alpha   90.00
_cell.angle_beta   90.00
_cell.angle_gamma   90.00
#
_symmetry.space_group_name_H-M   'P 1'
#
loop_
_entity.id
_entity.type
_entity.pdbx_description
1 polymer ?
#
loop_
_entity_poly.entity_id
_entity_poly.type
_entity_poly.pdbx_seq_one_letter_code
_entity_poly.pdbx_strand_id
1 'polypeptide(L)'
;MNKIQKFLEFTKRDFGFFLILLIIIIISFFILSPKISTQLFSLKRQIMLNKFISNSRVNGINPQEYWKFREFYSPGYFTFSRNEINVNLLNITQKKVGIEYDIDKINLSFLVFSSPLVNSIDSLTEQTDLNSIINLEELSNAKDIILKNKNSIIYKENSKTIKVIFLLKNEEMKKANGFFEYTDSDIKITDGKNWFNATSIKTD
;
A
#
# COMPACT_ATOMS: atom_id res chain seq x y z
N MET A 1 -56.53 -23.75 -17.84
CA MET A 1 -55.06 -23.69 -17.69
C MET A 1 -54.61 -24.84 -16.79
N ASN A 2 -53.82 -25.78 -17.31
CA ASN A 2 -53.49 -27.03 -16.63
C ASN A 2 -52.47 -26.79 -15.48
N LYS A 3 -52.47 -27.59 -14.41
CA LYS A 3 -51.55 -27.41 -13.26
C LYS A 3 -50.07 -27.39 -13.69
N ILE A 4 -49.75 -28.16 -14.72
CA ILE A 4 -48.42 -28.22 -15.35
C ILE A 4 -48.07 -26.91 -16.07
N GLN A 5 -49.03 -26.27 -16.75
CA GLN A 5 -48.81 -24.96 -17.38
C GLN A 5 -48.57 -23.86 -16.36
N LYS A 6 -49.33 -23.83 -15.25
CA LYS A 6 -49.08 -22.90 -14.13
C LYS A 6 -47.71 -23.11 -13.49
N PHE A 7 -47.28 -24.35 -13.32
CA PHE A 7 -45.95 -24.67 -12.77
C PHE A 7 -44.81 -24.25 -13.72
N LEU A 8 -44.98 -24.45 -15.04
CA LEU A 8 -44.02 -24.02 -16.05
C LEU A 8 -43.93 -22.50 -16.20
N GLU A 9 -45.04 -21.78 -16.06
CA GLU A 9 -45.05 -20.30 -16.04
C GLU A 9 -44.44 -19.74 -14.76
N PHE A 10 -44.72 -20.36 -13.60
CA PHE A 10 -44.15 -20.00 -12.31
C PHE A 10 -42.63 -20.18 -12.30
N THR A 11 -42.14 -21.36 -12.73
CA THR A 11 -40.70 -21.63 -12.83
C THR A 11 -39.98 -20.72 -13.83
N LYS A 12 -40.58 -20.36 -14.96
CA LYS A 12 -39.99 -19.39 -15.90
C LYS A 12 -39.91 -17.97 -15.34
N ARG A 13 -40.96 -17.52 -14.65
CA ARG A 13 -41.00 -16.17 -14.05
C ARG A 13 -40.02 -16.06 -12.88
N ASP A 14 -39.99 -17.08 -12.02
CA ASP A 14 -39.13 -17.09 -10.85
C ASP A 14 -37.66 -17.30 -11.23
N PHE A 15 -37.37 -18.11 -12.25
CA PHE A 15 -36.02 -18.25 -12.79
C PHE A 15 -35.49 -16.92 -13.33
N GLY A 16 -36.32 -16.15 -14.05
CA GLY A 16 -35.96 -14.80 -14.49
C GLY A 16 -35.65 -13.86 -13.33
N PHE A 17 -36.45 -13.89 -12.26
CA PHE A 17 -36.20 -13.12 -11.04
C PHE A 17 -34.88 -13.52 -10.37
N PHE A 18 -34.63 -14.82 -10.18
CA PHE A 18 -33.39 -15.30 -9.56
C PHE A 18 -32.15 -14.97 -10.42
N LEU A 19 -32.26 -15.02 -11.75
CA LEU A 19 -31.18 -14.63 -12.64
C LEU A 19 -30.85 -13.14 -12.52
N ILE A 20 -31.87 -12.27 -12.51
CA ILE A 20 -31.69 -10.82 -12.31
C ILE A 20 -31.08 -10.55 -10.94
N LEU A 21 -31.59 -11.20 -9.89
CA LEU A 21 -31.08 -11.05 -8.53
C LEU A 21 -29.61 -11.48 -8.45
N LEU A 22 -29.24 -12.60 -9.08
CA LEU A 22 -27.86 -13.06 -9.14
C LEU A 22 -26.95 -12.03 -9.83
N ILE A 23 -27.39 -11.46 -10.96
CA ILE A 23 -26.65 -10.41 -11.67
C ILE A 23 -26.46 -9.18 -10.77
N ILE A 24 -27.51 -8.75 -10.05
CA ILE A 24 -27.43 -7.62 -9.10
C ILE A 24 -26.42 -7.94 -8.00
N ILE A 25 -26.47 -9.13 -7.40
CA ILE A 25 -25.52 -9.54 -6.35
C ILE A 25 -24.08 -9.51 -6.88
N ILE A 26 -23.86 -10.03 -8.09
CA ILE A 26 -22.54 -10.03 -8.73
C ILE A 26 -22.04 -8.60 -8.96
N ILE A 27 -22.87 -7.73 -9.56
CA ILE A 27 -22.52 -6.33 -9.81
C ILE A 27 -22.24 -5.60 -8.49
N SER A 28 -23.08 -5.79 -7.47
CA SER A 28 -22.87 -5.23 -6.14
C SER A 28 -21.57 -5.72 -5.53
N PHE A 29 -21.21 -7.00 -5.69
CA PHE A 29 -19.93 -7.53 -5.22
C PHE A 29 -18.74 -6.84 -5.90
N PHE A 30 -18.77 -6.68 -7.24
CA PHE A 30 -17.73 -5.97 -7.98
C PHE A 30 -17.59 -4.50 -7.57
N ILE A 31 -18.70 -3.83 -7.27
CA ILE A 31 -18.71 -2.42 -6.86
C ILE A 31 -18.31 -2.23 -5.40
N LEU A 32 -18.78 -3.09 -4.50
CA LEU A 32 -18.61 -2.95 -3.05
C LEU A 32 -17.28 -3.53 -2.56
N SER A 33 -16.71 -4.52 -3.26
CA SER A 33 -15.41 -5.08 -2.92
C SER A 33 -14.30 -4.04 -3.17
N PRO A 34 -13.58 -3.57 -2.14
CA PRO A 34 -12.58 -2.51 -2.30
C PRO A 34 -11.50 -2.88 -3.31
N LYS A 35 -10.94 -4.10 -3.19
CA LYS A 35 -9.84 -4.60 -4.04
C LYS A 35 -10.26 -4.71 -5.51
N ILE A 36 -11.43 -5.26 -5.76
CA ILE A 36 -11.91 -5.48 -7.13
C ILE A 36 -12.30 -4.14 -7.76
N SER A 37 -12.98 -3.28 -6.99
CA SER A 37 -13.43 -1.99 -7.51
C SER A 37 -12.27 -1.04 -7.82
N THR A 38 -11.18 -1.06 -7.05
CA THR A 38 -9.99 -0.25 -7.38
C THR A 38 -9.19 -0.84 -8.54
N GLN A 39 -9.31 -2.12 -8.87
CA GLN A 39 -8.74 -2.66 -10.12
C GLN A 39 -9.51 -2.18 -11.34
N LEU A 40 -10.85 -2.17 -11.28
CA LEU A 40 -11.70 -1.85 -12.42
C LEU A 40 -11.93 -0.35 -12.64
N PHE A 41 -11.94 0.46 -11.57
CA PHE A 41 -12.32 1.88 -11.65
C PHE A 41 -11.19 2.82 -11.19
N SER A 42 -10.56 3.51 -12.14
CA SER A 42 -9.51 4.51 -11.87
C SER A 42 -9.99 5.66 -10.98
N LEU A 43 -11.25 6.08 -11.11
CA LEU A 43 -11.83 7.14 -10.27
C LEU A 43 -11.75 6.79 -8.77
N LYS A 44 -11.98 5.53 -8.39
CA LYS A 44 -11.85 5.09 -6.99
C LYS A 44 -10.40 5.16 -6.51
N ARG A 45 -9.44 4.79 -7.37
CA ARG A 45 -8.00 4.93 -7.07
C ARG A 45 -7.62 6.39 -6.86
N GLN A 46 -8.08 7.28 -7.75
CA GLN A 46 -7.83 8.72 -7.63
C GLN A 46 -8.42 9.30 -6.35
N ILE A 47 -9.65 8.94 -5.97
CA ILE A 47 -10.26 9.37 -4.69
C ILE A 47 -9.40 8.88 -3.51
N MET A 48 -8.97 7.61 -3.53
CA MET A 48 -8.15 7.03 -2.46
C MET A 48 -6.78 7.71 -2.35
N LEU A 49 -6.12 7.98 -3.48
CA LEU A 49 -4.86 8.71 -3.54
C LEU A 49 -5.02 10.14 -3.03
N ASN A 50 -6.03 10.87 -3.52
CA ASN A 50 -6.28 12.24 -3.12
C ASN A 50 -6.55 12.33 -1.62
N LYS A 51 -7.32 11.38 -1.06
CA LYS A 51 -7.56 11.30 0.38
C LYS A 51 -6.28 11.03 1.18
N PHE A 52 -5.46 10.07 0.75
CA PHE A 52 -4.18 9.78 1.38
C PHE A 52 -3.25 11.00 1.38
N ILE A 53 -3.14 11.69 0.23
CA ILE A 53 -2.32 12.88 0.06
C ILE A 53 -2.85 14.05 0.89
N SER A 54 -4.16 14.32 0.87
CA SER A 54 -4.76 15.42 1.64
C SER A 54 -4.58 15.22 3.14
N ASN A 55 -4.79 13.99 3.64
CA ASN A 55 -4.58 13.65 5.04
C ASN A 55 -3.09 13.81 5.42
N SER A 56 -2.19 13.30 4.57
CA SER A 56 -0.75 13.34 4.82
C SER A 56 -0.20 14.77 4.85
N ARG A 57 -0.75 15.67 4.03
CA ARG A 57 -0.37 17.10 4.05
C ARG A 57 -0.65 17.78 5.38
N VAL A 58 -1.77 17.44 6.03
CA VAL A 58 -2.21 18.10 7.26
C VAL A 58 -1.57 17.46 8.49
N ASN A 59 -1.53 16.12 8.54
CA ASN A 59 -1.20 15.39 9.75
C ASN A 59 0.15 14.64 9.68
N GLY A 60 0.87 14.73 8.57
CA GLY A 60 1.96 13.81 8.26
C GLY A 60 1.45 12.42 7.89
N ILE A 61 2.36 11.49 7.61
CA ILE A 61 2.00 10.14 7.18
C ILE A 61 1.49 9.34 8.38
N ASN A 62 0.19 9.01 8.37
CA ASN A 62 -0.38 8.06 9.31
C ASN A 62 -0.05 6.61 8.88
N PRO A 63 0.60 5.81 9.74
CA PRO A 63 0.96 4.42 9.44
C PRO A 63 -0.21 3.56 8.95
N GLN A 64 -1.33 3.56 9.68
CA GLN A 64 -2.47 2.70 9.38
C GLN A 64 -3.16 3.12 8.07
N GLU A 65 -3.26 4.43 7.83
CA GLU A 65 -3.80 4.94 6.57
C GLU A 65 -2.89 4.60 5.39
N TYR A 66 -1.57 4.73 5.54
CA TYR A 66 -0.60 4.33 4.53
C TYR A 66 -0.71 2.83 4.21
N TRP A 67 -0.79 1.98 5.24
CA TRP A 67 -0.93 0.53 5.07
C TRP A 67 -2.19 0.15 4.31
N LYS A 68 -3.34 0.71 4.72
CA LYS A 68 -4.62 0.52 4.01
C LYS A 68 -4.54 1.04 2.58
N PHE A 69 -4.01 2.25 2.39
CA PHE A 69 -3.83 2.85 1.07
C PHE A 69 -3.04 1.92 0.16
N ARG A 70 -1.87 1.45 0.61
CA ARG A 70 -0.99 0.57 -0.16
C ARG A 70 -1.69 -0.72 -0.60
N GLU A 71 -2.42 -1.38 0.30
CA GLU A 71 -3.10 -2.64 -0.01
C GLU A 71 -4.29 -2.46 -0.96
N PHE A 72 -5.09 -1.39 -0.77
CA PHE A 72 -6.35 -1.22 -1.50
C PHE A 72 -6.22 -0.38 -2.76
N TYR A 73 -5.23 0.52 -2.87
CA TYR A 73 -5.04 1.36 -4.05
C TYR A 73 -4.68 0.53 -5.28
N SER A 74 -3.81 -0.47 -5.10
CA SER A 74 -3.44 -1.42 -6.14
C SER A 74 -3.21 -2.78 -5.49
N PRO A 75 -4.19 -3.70 -5.54
CA PRO A 75 -4.03 -5.01 -4.94
C PRO A 75 -2.79 -5.71 -5.47
N GLY A 76 -2.03 -6.27 -4.54
CA GLY A 76 -0.76 -6.93 -4.81
C GLY A 76 -0.45 -7.98 -3.76
N TYR A 77 0.82 -8.30 -3.59
CA TYR A 77 1.30 -9.29 -2.63
C TYR A 77 2.44 -8.73 -1.78
N PHE A 78 2.56 -9.30 -0.58
CA PHE A 78 3.63 -9.03 0.36
C PHE A 78 4.61 -10.21 0.35
N THR A 79 5.91 -9.92 0.36
CA THR A 79 6.95 -10.90 0.67
C THR A 79 7.63 -10.46 1.95
N PHE A 80 7.59 -11.29 2.98
CA PHE A 80 8.10 -11.02 4.32
C PHE A 80 9.21 -12.02 4.67
N SER A 81 10.22 -11.54 5.39
CA SER A 81 11.26 -12.37 5.99
C SER A 81 11.72 -11.79 7.32
N ARG A 82 11.86 -12.66 8.34
CA ARG A 82 12.43 -12.29 9.65
C ARG A 82 13.94 -12.09 9.59
N ASN A 83 14.62 -12.75 8.66
CA ASN A 83 16.08 -12.83 8.57
C ASN A 83 16.63 -12.10 7.34
N GLU A 84 15.90 -11.10 6.84
CA GLU A 84 16.17 -10.30 5.63
C GLU A 84 15.54 -10.85 4.35
N ILE A 85 15.08 -9.94 3.50
CA ILE A 85 14.57 -10.24 2.17
C ILE A 85 15.71 -10.68 1.27
N ASN A 86 15.45 -11.69 0.44
CA ASN A 86 16.40 -12.15 -0.57
C ASN A 86 16.93 -10.98 -1.42
N VAL A 87 18.26 -10.89 -1.53
CA VAL A 87 18.97 -9.79 -2.22
C VAL A 87 18.48 -9.57 -3.66
N ASN A 88 18.16 -10.63 -4.41
CA ASN A 88 17.65 -10.47 -5.78
C ASN A 88 16.28 -9.80 -5.79
N LEU A 89 15.39 -10.19 -4.89
CA LEU A 89 14.06 -9.56 -4.76
C LEU A 89 14.17 -8.12 -4.29
N LEU A 90 15.06 -7.85 -3.34
CA LEU A 90 15.33 -6.50 -2.85
C LEU A 90 15.82 -5.60 -3.99
N ASN A 91 16.83 -6.04 -4.75
CA ASN A 91 17.37 -5.31 -5.89
C ASN A 91 16.32 -5.04 -6.98
N ILE A 92 15.49 -6.03 -7.31
CA ILE A 92 14.39 -5.86 -8.28
C ILE A 92 13.39 -4.82 -7.77
N THR A 93 13.07 -4.85 -6.48
CA THR A 93 12.11 -3.94 -5.86
C THR A 93 12.68 -2.53 -5.75
N GLN A 94 13.94 -2.38 -5.35
CA GLN A 94 14.65 -1.10 -5.29
C GLN A 94 14.63 -0.40 -6.65
N LYS A 95 14.89 -1.14 -7.74
CA LYS A 95 14.77 -0.60 -9.11
C LYS A 95 13.36 -0.13 -9.45
N LYS A 96 12.32 -0.83 -8.99
CA LYS A 96 10.92 -0.41 -9.20
C LYS A 96 10.53 0.78 -8.33
N VAL A 97 11.06 0.86 -7.12
CA VAL A 97 10.85 1.98 -6.20
C VAL A 97 11.59 3.22 -6.70
N GLY A 98 12.80 3.07 -7.24
CA GLY A 98 13.58 4.15 -7.85
C GLY A 98 13.92 5.26 -6.84
N ILE A 99 14.24 4.87 -5.60
CA ILE A 99 14.66 5.78 -4.54
C ILE A 99 16.03 5.29 -4.07
N GLU A 100 17.03 6.15 -4.22
CA GLU A 100 18.38 5.89 -3.72
C GLU A 100 18.44 6.24 -2.23
N TYR A 101 19.04 5.35 -1.45
CA TYR A 101 19.26 5.51 -0.02
C TYR A 101 20.55 4.78 0.40
N ASP A 102 21.14 5.24 1.50
CA ASP A 102 22.35 4.63 2.07
C ASP A 102 22.01 3.27 2.68
N ILE A 103 22.43 2.20 2.01
CA ILE A 103 22.17 0.81 2.43
C ILE A 103 22.90 0.47 3.72
N ASP A 104 24.05 1.10 4.00
CA ASP A 104 24.84 0.82 5.21
C ASP A 104 24.15 1.34 6.47
N LYS A 105 23.14 2.21 6.31
CA LYS A 105 22.27 2.70 7.38
C LYS A 105 21.06 1.82 7.61
N ILE A 106 20.81 0.83 6.76
CA ILE A 106 19.69 -0.10 6.89
C ILE A 106 20.17 -1.36 7.62
N ASN A 107 19.52 -1.70 8.73
CA ASN A 107 19.87 -2.90 9.49
C ASN A 107 19.17 -4.15 8.95
N LEU A 108 17.93 -4.02 8.48
CA LEU A 108 17.13 -5.16 8.05
C LEU A 108 16.02 -4.72 7.10
N SER A 109 16.11 -5.09 5.82
CA SER A 109 14.95 -5.06 4.93
C SER A 109 14.12 -6.32 5.11
N PHE A 110 12.93 -6.20 5.70
CA PHE A 110 12.13 -7.36 6.14
C PHE A 110 10.87 -7.58 5.31
N LEU A 111 10.42 -6.57 4.56
CA LEU A 111 9.18 -6.66 3.83
C LEU A 111 9.22 -5.88 2.50
N VAL A 112 8.69 -6.54 1.47
CA VAL A 112 8.46 -5.98 0.14
C VAL A 112 6.98 -6.08 -0.20
N PHE A 113 6.41 -5.00 -0.73
CA PHE A 113 5.10 -5.01 -1.38
C PHE A 113 5.26 -4.81 -2.88
N SER A 114 4.54 -5.61 -3.66
CA SER A 114 4.54 -5.53 -5.13
C SER A 114 3.12 -5.59 -5.67
N SER A 115 2.78 -4.58 -6.48
CA SER A 115 1.54 -4.49 -7.25
C SER A 115 1.80 -3.76 -8.58
N PRO A 116 0.85 -3.76 -9.53
CA PRO A 116 1.00 -3.06 -10.80
C PRO A 116 1.31 -1.56 -10.66
N LEU A 117 0.73 -0.90 -9.66
CA LEU A 117 0.85 0.55 -9.48
C LEU A 117 1.65 0.96 -8.24
N VAL A 118 1.85 0.07 -7.26
CA VAL A 118 2.56 0.40 -6.02
C VAL A 118 3.62 -0.63 -5.72
N ASN A 119 4.84 -0.17 -5.47
CA ASN A 119 5.94 -1.00 -4.98
C ASN A 119 6.55 -0.31 -3.77
N SER A 120 6.86 -1.06 -2.73
CA SER A 120 7.51 -0.52 -1.54
C SER A 120 8.44 -1.51 -0.86
N ILE A 121 9.38 -0.94 -0.12
CA ILE A 121 10.32 -1.65 0.74
C ILE A 121 10.15 -1.10 2.15
N ASP A 122 10.03 -2.01 3.10
CA ASP A 122 9.99 -1.72 4.53
C ASP A 122 11.24 -2.30 5.19
N SER A 123 11.94 -1.46 5.94
CA SER A 123 13.19 -1.81 6.60
C SER A 123 13.26 -1.27 8.03
N LEU A 124 14.12 -1.87 8.85
CA LEU A 124 14.50 -1.40 10.16
C LEU A 124 15.86 -0.71 10.10
N THR A 125 16.01 0.35 10.87
CA THR A 125 17.23 1.14 11.00
C THR A 125 17.38 1.70 12.40
N GLU A 126 18.61 1.88 12.88
CA GLU A 126 18.90 2.61 14.13
C GLU A 126 18.85 4.13 13.94
N GLN A 127 18.84 4.60 12.69
CA GLN A 127 18.81 6.02 12.40
C GLN A 127 17.51 6.65 12.90
N THR A 128 17.62 7.87 13.43
CA THR A 128 16.49 8.65 13.98
C THR A 128 16.13 9.86 13.11
N ASP A 129 16.94 10.15 12.10
CA ASP A 129 16.75 11.26 11.15
C ASP A 129 16.76 10.72 9.72
N LEU A 130 15.72 11.03 8.96
CA LEU A 130 15.59 10.59 7.58
C LEU A 130 16.74 11.13 6.70
N ASN A 131 17.27 12.32 7.01
CA ASN A 131 18.41 12.90 6.30
C ASN A 131 19.69 12.08 6.38
N SER A 132 19.82 11.21 7.39
CA SER A 132 20.98 10.32 7.53
C SER A 132 20.93 9.12 6.59
N ILE A 133 19.77 8.83 5.99
CA ILE A 133 19.52 7.68 5.11
C ILE A 133 19.37 8.15 3.66
N ILE A 134 18.70 9.29 3.45
CA ILE A 134 18.48 9.87 2.12
C ILE A 134 18.89 11.34 2.11
N ASN A 135 19.44 11.80 0.98
CA ASN A 135 19.71 13.22 0.80
C ASN A 135 18.40 13.97 0.50
N LEU A 136 17.71 14.47 1.54
CA LEU A 136 16.47 15.23 1.33
C LEU A 136 16.72 16.54 0.56
N GLU A 137 17.94 17.10 0.57
CA GLU A 137 18.24 18.35 -0.16
C GLU A 137 18.20 18.13 -1.66
N GLU A 138 18.79 17.04 -2.16
CA GLU A 138 18.68 16.63 -3.56
C GLU A 138 17.22 16.41 -3.97
N LEU A 139 16.45 15.75 -3.12
CA LEU A 139 15.01 15.54 -3.34
C LEU A 139 14.20 16.84 -3.20
N SER A 140 14.73 17.86 -2.53
CA SER A 140 14.05 19.16 -2.39
C SER A 140 14.11 19.99 -3.66
N ASN A 141 15.04 19.66 -4.56
CA ASN A 141 15.05 20.22 -5.91
C ASN A 141 14.02 19.55 -6.83
N ALA A 142 13.29 18.53 -6.34
CA ALA A 142 12.14 18.00 -7.06
C ALA A 142 11.07 19.08 -7.21
N LYS A 143 10.57 19.23 -8.45
CA LYS A 143 9.69 20.34 -8.83
C LYS A 143 8.33 20.35 -8.14
N ASP A 144 7.90 19.25 -7.53
CA ASP A 144 6.55 19.10 -6.99
C ASP A 144 6.55 18.31 -5.67
N ILE A 145 6.96 18.99 -4.59
CA ILE A 145 6.89 18.48 -3.22
C ILE A 145 5.45 18.63 -2.71
N ILE A 146 4.89 17.51 -2.25
CA ILE A 146 3.54 17.42 -1.69
C ILE A 146 3.57 17.54 -0.17
N LEU A 147 4.52 16.87 0.48
CA LEU A 147 4.76 16.89 1.93
C LEU A 147 6.27 16.84 2.15
N LYS A 148 6.79 17.65 3.07
CA LYS A 148 8.15 17.51 3.58
C LYS A 148 8.18 17.90 5.05
N ASN A 149 8.68 17.00 5.89
CA ASN A 149 9.07 17.28 7.26
C ASN A 149 10.33 16.48 7.61
N LYS A 150 10.78 16.54 8.87
CA LYS A 150 12.01 15.88 9.33
C LYS A 150 12.07 14.38 8.99
N ASN A 151 10.93 13.70 9.05
CA ASN A 151 10.86 12.24 9.03
C ASN A 151 10.05 11.68 7.86
N SER A 152 9.62 12.53 6.93
CA SER A 152 8.84 12.09 5.77
C SER A 152 8.90 13.08 4.63
N ILE A 153 8.83 12.53 3.41
CA ILE A 153 8.71 13.29 2.19
C ILE A 153 7.75 12.57 1.23
N ILE A 154 6.88 13.36 0.60
CA ILE A 154 6.05 12.94 -0.52
C ILE A 154 6.29 13.93 -1.65
N TYR A 155 6.64 13.45 -2.83
CA TYR A 155 6.88 14.28 -4.00
C TYR A 155 6.46 13.57 -5.28
N LYS A 156 6.20 14.34 -6.34
CA LYS A 156 6.06 13.79 -7.68
C LYS A 156 7.41 13.74 -8.36
N GLU A 157 7.83 12.55 -8.75
CA GLU A 157 9.00 12.37 -9.61
C GLU A 157 8.68 12.83 -11.04
N ASN A 158 7.45 12.55 -11.50
CA ASN A 158 6.93 12.97 -12.80
C ASN A 158 5.39 13.00 -12.76
N SER A 159 4.75 13.32 -13.89
CA SER A 159 3.28 13.42 -13.99
C SER A 159 2.53 12.14 -13.64
N LYS A 160 3.20 10.98 -13.65
CA LYS A 160 2.59 9.67 -13.40
C LYS A 160 3.16 8.94 -12.19
N THR A 161 4.08 9.55 -11.45
CA THR A 161 4.79 8.85 -10.37
C THR A 161 4.94 9.73 -9.13
N ILE A 162 4.41 9.23 -8.02
CA ILE A 162 4.55 9.80 -6.69
C ILE A 162 5.49 8.90 -5.88
N LYS A 163 6.42 9.51 -5.16
CA LYS A 163 7.29 8.84 -4.19
C LYS A 163 6.85 9.20 -2.78
N VAL A 164 6.87 8.21 -1.90
CA VAL A 164 6.58 8.36 -0.48
C VAL A 164 7.74 7.72 0.27
N ILE A 165 8.39 8.50 1.13
CA ILE A 165 9.48 8.03 1.98
C ILE A 165 9.23 8.52 3.39
N PHE A 166 9.43 7.64 4.37
CA PHE A 166 9.35 8.03 5.77
C PHE A 166 10.26 7.20 6.66
N LEU A 167 10.52 7.77 7.83
CA LEU A 167 11.19 7.14 8.95
C LEU A 167 10.33 7.34 10.21
N LEU A 168 9.62 6.29 10.61
CA LEU A 168 8.73 6.31 11.76
C LEU A 168 9.30 5.45 12.88
N LYS A 169 8.85 5.66 14.12
CA LYS A 169 9.24 4.77 15.22
C LYS A 169 8.69 3.36 14.97
N ASN A 170 9.40 2.33 15.41
CA ASN A 170 8.92 0.96 15.33
C ASN A 170 7.57 0.76 16.06
N GLU A 171 7.30 1.51 17.13
CA GLU A 171 5.99 1.55 17.80
C GLU A 171 4.82 1.85 16.84
N GLU A 172 5.04 2.75 15.89
CA GLU A 172 4.04 3.13 14.88
C GLU A 172 3.85 2.02 13.85
N MET A 173 4.92 1.28 13.53
CA MET A 173 4.85 0.07 12.71
C MET A 173 3.99 -1.01 13.37
N LYS A 174 4.16 -1.26 14.68
CA LYS A 174 3.36 -2.26 15.43
C LYS A 174 1.87 -1.99 15.38
N LYS A 175 1.47 -0.72 15.37
CA LYS A 175 0.06 -0.30 15.28
C LYS A 175 -0.53 -0.53 13.89
N ALA A 176 0.32 -0.62 12.86
CA ALA A 176 -0.11 -0.60 11.46
C ALA A 176 -0.05 -1.97 10.79
N ASN A 177 0.80 -2.87 11.28
CA ASN A 177 0.91 -4.23 10.76
C ASN A 177 1.26 -5.26 11.85
N GLY A 178 0.97 -6.53 11.56
CA GLY A 178 1.23 -7.67 12.43
C GLY A 178 2.30 -8.62 11.90
N PHE A 179 3.28 -8.15 11.11
CA PHE A 179 4.32 -9.04 10.55
C PHE A 179 5.25 -9.63 11.62
N PHE A 180 5.36 -8.93 12.75
CA PHE A 180 6.01 -9.46 13.94
C PHE A 180 4.95 -9.84 14.96
N GLU A 181 5.08 -11.04 15.51
CA GLU A 181 4.27 -11.51 16.65
C GLU A 181 4.78 -10.93 17.98
N TYR A 182 5.85 -10.12 17.92
CA TYR A 182 6.56 -9.49 19.04
C TYR A 182 6.82 -10.46 20.19
N THR A 183 7.23 -11.67 19.83
CA THR A 183 7.87 -12.63 20.73
C THR A 183 9.21 -12.06 21.25
N ASP A 184 9.78 -12.62 22.30
CA ASP A 184 11.07 -12.15 22.85
C ASP A 184 12.19 -12.05 21.80
N SER A 185 12.21 -12.95 20.82
CA SER A 185 13.16 -12.89 19.70
C SER A 185 12.89 -11.71 18.75
N ASP A 186 11.62 -11.45 18.43
CA ASP A 186 11.24 -10.35 17.53
C ASP A 186 11.39 -8.98 18.21
N ILE A 187 11.17 -8.92 19.52
CA ILE A 187 11.43 -7.72 20.33
C ILE A 187 12.91 -7.37 20.21
N LYS A 188 13.83 -8.33 20.41
CA LYS A 188 15.27 -8.08 20.30
C LYS A 188 15.70 -7.55 18.93
N ILE A 189 15.06 -8.00 17.85
CA ILE A 189 15.35 -7.53 16.49
C ILE A 189 14.86 -6.10 16.27
N THR A 190 13.72 -5.75 16.86
CA THR A 190 13.00 -4.50 16.60
C THR A 190 13.22 -3.42 17.66
N ASP A 191 13.86 -3.75 18.78
CA ASP A 191 14.15 -2.83 19.88
C ASP A 191 15.17 -1.76 19.48
N GLY A 192 14.93 -0.51 19.89
CA GLY A 192 15.74 0.65 19.49
C GLY A 192 15.74 0.98 17.99
N LYS A 193 14.99 0.24 17.16
CA LYS A 193 14.91 0.48 15.71
C LYS A 193 13.76 1.41 15.33
N ASN A 194 13.92 2.06 14.19
CA ASN A 194 12.92 2.82 13.48
C ASN A 194 12.56 2.11 12.16
N TRP A 195 11.34 2.33 11.71
CA TRP A 195 10.79 1.81 10.48
C TRP A 195 11.02 2.81 9.35
N PHE A 196 11.93 2.44 8.46
CA PHE A 196 12.15 3.11 7.19
C PHE A 196 11.27 2.49 6.12
N ASN A 197 10.61 3.34 5.33
CA ASN A 197 9.83 2.92 4.18
C ASN A 197 10.17 3.76 2.96
N ALA A 198 10.31 3.09 1.81
CA ALA A 198 10.45 3.71 0.50
C ALA A 198 9.39 3.14 -0.44
N THR A 199 8.57 4.00 -1.03
CA THR A 199 7.43 3.61 -1.87
C THR A 199 7.37 4.43 -3.15
N SER A 200 7.06 3.74 -4.26
CA SER A 200 6.69 4.37 -5.53
C SER A 200 5.26 4.01 -5.91
N ILE A 201 4.48 5.03 -6.27
CA ILE A 201 3.08 4.96 -6.66
C ILE A 201 2.96 5.48 -8.08
N LYS A 202 2.46 4.65 -8.99
CA LYS A 202 2.09 5.04 -10.35
C LYS A 202 0.64 5.53 -10.34
N THR A 203 0.41 6.69 -10.94
CA THR A 203 -0.93 7.26 -11.10
C THR A 203 -1.47 6.99 -12.50
N ASP A 204 -2.79 6.98 -12.61
CA ASP A 204 -3.51 6.85 -13.88
C ASP A 204 -3.34 8.09 -14.78
#